data_AF-A0AAN9PZ80-F1
#
_entry.id   AF-A0AAN9PZ80-F1
#
_cell.length_a   1.000
_cell.length_b   1.000
_cell.length_c   1.000
_cell.angle_alpha   90.00
_cell.angle_beta   90.00
_cell.angle_gamma   90.00
#
_symmetry.space_group_name_H-M   'P 1'
#
loop_
_entity.id
_entity.type
_entity.pdbx_description
1 polymer ?
#
loop_
_entity_poly.entity_id
_entity_poly.type
_entity_poly.pdbx_seq_one_letter_code
_entity_poly.pdbx_strand_id
1 'polypeptide(L)'
;MVLFNVSRVETTPFDGQKPGTSGLRKMVKVFVQPHYLHNFVQSTFNALTAEKVRGATLVVSGDGRYFSKDAIQVITKMAAGNGVRRIWVGLNGLLSTRAISGVIRERVGADGAKATEGITDKIYENTKTIKEYLIASGLPDVDISTIGVSNFIGPEGPFDVEVFDSASDYIKLMKSMFDFESIRKLLSSPKFTFCYDALHGVVGAYDKRIFVDELGAQESSLLNCTPKEDFRGGPHAITPMHGNVGPTKKGEKEFHR
;
A
#
# COMPACT_ATOMS: atom_id res chain seq x y z
N MET A 1 4.12 11.82 -23.36
CA MET A 1 4.65 11.52 -22.01
C MET A 1 4.51 12.80 -21.20
N VAL A 2 3.85 12.75 -20.04
CA VAL A 2 3.50 13.96 -19.28
C VAL A 2 4.69 14.39 -18.42
N LEU A 3 5.00 15.69 -18.45
CA LEU A 3 6.05 16.32 -17.66
C LEU A 3 5.42 16.95 -16.40
N PHE A 4 6.01 16.69 -15.23
CA PHE A 4 5.66 17.38 -13.99
C PHE A 4 6.86 18.13 -13.41
N ASN A 5 6.58 19.14 -12.59
CA ASN A 5 7.57 19.90 -11.83
C ASN A 5 7.43 19.61 -10.34
N VAL A 6 8.47 19.88 -9.56
CA VAL A 6 8.39 19.80 -8.08
C VAL A 6 8.08 21.19 -7.54
N SER A 7 7.02 21.30 -6.77
CA SER A 7 6.65 22.52 -6.04
C SER A 7 6.82 22.32 -4.55
N ARG A 8 7.25 23.39 -3.87
CA ARG A 8 7.18 23.52 -2.41
C ARG A 8 5.88 24.18 -2.03
N VAL A 9 5.18 23.62 -1.05
CA VAL A 9 3.94 24.18 -0.52
C VAL A 9 4.10 24.40 0.98
N GLU A 10 3.88 25.62 1.42
CA GLU A 10 3.90 25.99 2.84
C GLU A 10 2.73 25.32 3.59
N THR A 11 2.98 24.98 4.85
CA THR A 11 2.00 24.33 5.72
C THR A 11 2.30 24.65 7.19
N THR A 12 1.35 24.35 8.06
CA THR A 12 1.52 24.43 9.51
C THR A 12 1.39 23.04 10.15
N PRO A 13 2.12 22.75 11.24
CA PRO A 13 1.97 21.51 11.99
C PRO A 13 0.53 21.22 12.43
N PHE A 14 0.22 19.93 12.58
CA PHE A 14 -1.04 19.47 13.18
C PHE A 14 -0.76 18.67 14.44
N ASP A 15 -1.53 18.93 15.50
CA ASP A 15 -1.42 18.18 16.74
C ASP A 15 -1.86 16.73 16.58
N GLY A 16 -1.18 15.84 17.29
CA GLY A 16 -1.60 14.45 17.45
C GLY A 16 -1.46 13.58 16.20
N GLN A 17 -0.60 13.94 15.24
CA GLN A 17 -0.15 13.08 14.13
C GLN A 17 0.86 11.99 14.59
N LYS A 18 0.64 11.41 15.77
CA LYS A 18 1.48 10.33 16.31
C LYS A 18 1.04 8.97 15.77
N PRO A 19 1.86 8.25 14.99
CA PRO A 19 1.55 6.88 14.61
C PRO A 19 1.64 5.96 15.84
N GLY A 20 0.69 5.03 15.97
CA GLY A 20 0.77 3.94 16.95
C GLY A 20 1.47 2.71 16.36
N THR A 21 1.41 1.58 17.07
CA THR A 21 1.96 0.25 16.65
C THR A 21 1.37 -0.27 15.32
N SER A 22 0.26 0.33 14.88
CA SER A 22 -0.42 0.03 13.63
C SER A 22 -0.65 1.31 12.82
N GLY A 23 0.33 2.21 12.81
CA GLY A 23 0.32 3.45 12.03
C GLY A 23 -0.59 4.55 12.60
N LEU A 24 -0.75 5.64 11.85
CA LEU A 24 -1.63 6.75 12.21
C LEU A 24 -3.09 6.41 11.89
N ARG A 25 -3.98 6.63 12.86
CA ARG A 25 -5.42 6.36 12.74
C ARG A 25 -6.20 7.56 13.26
N LYS A 26 -7.07 8.10 12.43
CA LYS A 26 -7.99 9.21 12.72
C LYS A 26 -9.28 9.04 11.92
N MET A 27 -10.31 9.79 12.29
CA MET A 27 -11.55 9.86 11.53
C MET A 27 -11.30 10.42 10.13
N VAL A 28 -12.05 9.97 9.13
CA VAL A 28 -11.97 10.44 7.73
C VAL A 28 -12.03 11.96 7.65
N LYS A 29 -12.92 12.60 8.43
CA LYS A 29 -13.07 14.07 8.49
C LYS A 29 -11.78 14.82 8.88
N VAL A 30 -10.82 14.13 9.47
CA VAL A 30 -9.49 14.68 9.80
C VAL A 30 -8.55 14.56 8.61
N PHE A 31 -8.52 13.40 7.95
CA PHE A 31 -7.66 13.16 6.79
C PHE A 31 -8.00 14.01 5.57
N VAL A 32 -9.28 14.35 5.40
CA VAL A 32 -9.74 15.23 4.30
C VAL A 32 -9.47 16.71 4.56
N GLN A 33 -9.01 17.09 5.77
CA GLN A 33 -8.63 18.48 6.02
C GLN A 33 -7.45 18.85 5.12
N PRO A 34 -7.43 20.08 4.58
CA PRO A 34 -6.29 20.58 3.82
C PRO A 34 -4.99 20.33 4.57
N HIS A 35 -3.97 19.89 3.83
CA HIS A 35 -2.61 19.62 4.34
C HIS A 35 -2.47 18.51 5.39
N TYR A 36 -3.52 17.96 5.99
CA TYR A 36 -3.37 16.96 7.06
C TYR A 36 -2.63 15.71 6.56
N LEU A 37 -3.13 15.07 5.49
CA LEU A 37 -2.47 13.93 4.88
C LEU A 37 -1.08 14.30 4.35
N HIS A 38 -0.97 15.48 3.72
CA HIS A 38 0.28 15.95 3.11
C HIS A 38 1.39 16.06 4.15
N ASN A 39 1.10 16.67 5.29
CA ASN A 39 2.06 16.83 6.38
C ASN A 39 2.55 15.48 6.87
N PHE A 40 1.65 14.55 7.12
CA PHE A 40 2.03 13.22 7.61
C PHE A 40 2.88 12.44 6.59
N VAL A 41 2.54 12.51 5.30
CA VAL A 41 3.29 11.87 4.22
C VAL A 41 4.67 12.51 4.06
N GLN A 42 4.77 13.84 4.09
CA GLN A 42 6.07 14.51 4.03
C GLN A 42 6.93 14.21 5.25
N SER A 43 6.36 14.21 6.45
CA SER A 43 7.07 13.84 7.67
C SER A 43 7.57 12.39 7.63
N THR A 44 6.85 11.51 6.92
CA THR A 44 7.29 10.14 6.64
C THR A 44 8.52 10.14 5.73
N PHE A 45 8.53 10.91 4.64
CA PHE A 45 9.71 11.05 3.79
C PHE A 45 10.89 11.69 4.53
N ASN A 46 10.64 12.71 5.37
CA ASN A 46 11.67 13.38 6.17
C ASN A 46 12.29 12.48 7.25
N ALA A 47 11.57 11.43 7.70
CA ALA A 47 12.11 10.46 8.65
C ALA A 47 13.11 9.49 7.98
N LEU A 48 13.11 9.45 6.65
CA LEU A 48 14.03 8.68 5.83
C LEU A 48 15.13 9.61 5.30
N THR A 49 16.31 9.07 5.03
CA THR A 49 17.37 9.87 4.39
C THR A 49 17.03 10.12 2.92
N ALA A 50 17.41 11.27 2.36
CA ALA A 50 17.17 11.58 0.95
C ALA A 50 17.73 10.50 0.01
N GLU A 51 18.86 9.89 0.39
CA GLU A 51 19.50 8.79 -0.32
C GLU A 51 18.66 7.50 -0.37
N LYS A 52 17.79 7.30 0.62
CA LYS A 52 16.83 6.18 0.68
C LYS A 52 15.59 6.46 -0.16
N VAL A 53 15.16 7.71 -0.29
CA VAL A 53 13.93 8.06 -1.02
C VAL A 53 14.20 8.23 -2.52
N ARG A 54 15.27 8.96 -2.86
CA ARG A 54 15.63 9.22 -4.26
C ARG A 54 15.98 7.92 -4.98
N GLY A 55 15.37 7.72 -6.14
CA GLY A 55 15.61 6.49 -6.91
C GLY A 55 14.72 5.31 -6.50
N ALA A 56 14.02 5.40 -5.37
CA ALA A 56 13.34 4.24 -4.79
C ALA A 56 12.07 3.83 -5.56
N THR A 57 11.64 2.60 -5.29
CA THR A 57 10.31 2.09 -5.62
C THR A 57 9.48 2.00 -4.35
N LEU A 58 8.24 2.52 -4.38
CA LEU A 58 7.32 2.49 -3.25
C LEU A 58 6.05 1.70 -3.59
N VAL A 59 5.57 0.87 -2.65
CA VAL A 59 4.24 0.25 -2.75
C VAL A 59 3.22 1.15 -2.07
N VAL A 60 2.16 1.54 -2.78
CA VAL A 60 1.08 2.38 -2.26
C VAL A 60 -0.26 1.73 -2.57
N SER A 61 -0.92 1.19 -1.56
CA SER A 61 -2.25 0.58 -1.66
C SER A 61 -2.86 0.48 -0.27
N GLY A 62 -4.15 0.17 -0.21
CA GLY A 62 -4.88 0.06 1.04
C GLY A 62 -5.93 -1.03 0.99
N ASP A 63 -6.82 -0.99 1.97
CA ASP A 63 -7.87 -1.98 2.10
C ASP A 63 -9.20 -1.60 1.42
N GLY A 64 -9.19 -0.51 0.64
CA GLY A 64 -10.34 -0.09 -0.15
C GLY A 64 -11.35 0.76 0.61
N ARG A 65 -11.07 1.19 1.84
CA ARG A 65 -11.95 2.11 2.60
C ARG A 65 -12.16 3.44 1.87
N TYR A 66 -13.22 4.15 2.23
CA TYR A 66 -13.46 5.52 1.78
C TYR A 66 -12.19 6.40 1.91
N PHE A 67 -11.97 7.28 0.93
CA PHE A 67 -10.79 8.14 0.78
C PHE A 67 -9.47 7.44 0.38
N SER A 68 -9.43 6.10 0.29
CA SER A 68 -8.18 5.39 -0.10
C SER A 68 -7.69 5.78 -1.49
N LYS A 69 -8.60 5.90 -2.46
CA LYS A 69 -8.25 6.24 -3.85
C LYS A 69 -7.64 7.64 -3.93
N ASP A 70 -8.25 8.62 -3.27
CA ASP A 70 -7.74 10.00 -3.21
C ASP A 70 -6.38 10.05 -2.50
N ALA A 71 -6.24 9.32 -1.39
CA ALA A 71 -4.99 9.24 -0.64
C ALA A 71 -3.85 8.63 -1.48
N ILE A 72 -4.13 7.63 -2.32
CA ILE A 72 -3.16 7.04 -3.26
C ILE A 72 -2.67 8.11 -4.25
N GLN A 73 -3.57 8.94 -4.80
CA GLN A 73 -3.18 10.01 -5.71
C GLN A 73 -2.29 11.05 -5.03
N VAL A 74 -2.65 11.47 -3.81
CA VAL A 74 -1.84 12.41 -3.01
C VAL A 74 -0.46 11.84 -2.72
N ILE A 75 -0.38 10.59 -2.23
CA ILE A 75 0.90 9.93 -1.92
C ILE A 75 1.74 9.79 -3.19
N THR A 76 1.14 9.42 -4.32
CA THR A 76 1.84 9.27 -5.61
C THR A 76 2.50 10.58 -6.02
N LYS A 77 1.78 11.70 -5.95
CA LYS A 77 2.30 13.04 -6.28
C LYS A 77 3.38 13.50 -5.31
N MET A 78 3.23 13.22 -4.02
CA MET A 78 4.25 13.57 -3.02
C MET A 78 5.50 12.69 -3.13
N ALA A 79 5.34 11.40 -3.43
CA ALA A 79 6.45 10.48 -3.66
C ALA A 79 7.28 10.93 -4.86
N ALA A 80 6.63 11.24 -5.98
CA ALA A 80 7.28 11.84 -7.14
C ALA A 80 7.98 13.16 -6.79
N GLY A 81 7.32 14.02 -5.99
CA GLY A 81 7.88 15.27 -5.48
C GLY A 81 9.15 15.11 -4.63
N ASN A 82 9.27 13.99 -3.93
CA ASN A 82 10.41 13.65 -3.07
C ASN A 82 11.48 12.77 -3.77
N GLY A 83 11.35 12.53 -5.09
CA GLY A 83 12.36 11.84 -5.89
C GLY A 83 12.21 10.31 -5.98
N VAL A 84 11.08 9.75 -5.53
CA VAL A 84 10.71 8.35 -5.82
C VAL A 84 10.56 8.19 -7.34
N ARG A 85 10.95 7.04 -7.89
CA ARG A 85 10.99 6.79 -9.34
C ARG A 85 9.95 5.80 -9.82
N ARG A 86 9.44 4.98 -8.91
CA ARG A 86 8.40 4.01 -9.24
C ARG A 86 7.41 3.84 -8.12
N ILE A 87 6.13 3.78 -8.46
CA ILE A 87 5.05 3.39 -7.56
C ILE A 87 4.45 2.07 -8.04
N TRP A 88 4.29 1.14 -7.10
CA TRP A 88 3.52 -0.08 -7.27
C TRP A 88 2.17 0.07 -6.58
N VAL A 89 1.10 -0.11 -7.35
CA VAL A 89 -0.28 -0.01 -6.86
C VAL A 89 -1.01 -1.31 -7.23
N GLY A 90 -1.64 -1.97 -6.26
CA GLY A 90 -2.54 -3.09 -6.59
C GLY A 90 -3.76 -2.58 -7.33
N LEU A 91 -4.33 -3.39 -8.22
CA LEU A 91 -5.53 -3.05 -8.98
C LEU A 91 -6.63 -2.46 -8.07
N ASN A 92 -7.22 -1.34 -8.50
CA ASN A 92 -8.18 -0.52 -7.75
C ASN A 92 -7.66 0.06 -6.43
N GLY A 93 -6.34 0.07 -6.21
CA GLY A 93 -5.71 0.48 -4.96
C GLY A 93 -5.77 -0.56 -3.85
N LEU A 94 -6.07 -1.83 -4.17
CA LEU A 94 -6.37 -2.88 -3.21
C LEU A 94 -5.15 -3.78 -2.95
N LEU A 95 -4.52 -3.63 -1.78
CA LEU A 95 -3.57 -4.61 -1.24
C LEU A 95 -3.79 -4.83 0.26
N SER A 96 -3.98 -6.08 0.67
CA SER A 96 -3.93 -6.45 2.09
C SER A 96 -2.52 -6.25 2.64
N THR A 97 -2.38 -6.03 3.95
CA THR A 97 -1.05 -5.88 4.58
C THR A 97 -0.15 -7.10 4.31
N ARG A 98 -0.73 -8.31 4.28
CA ARG A 98 0.01 -9.54 3.96
C ARG A 98 0.44 -9.57 2.49
N ALA A 99 -0.41 -9.13 1.57
CA ALA A 99 -0.08 -9.02 0.16
C ALA A 99 1.03 -7.98 -0.08
N ILE A 100 0.99 -6.81 0.57
CA ILE A 100 2.08 -5.81 0.51
C ILE A 100 3.41 -6.44 0.94
N SER A 101 3.42 -7.11 2.10
CA SER A 101 4.64 -7.78 2.58
C SER A 101 5.13 -8.86 1.61
N GLY A 102 4.21 -9.63 1.03
CA GLY A 102 4.52 -10.65 0.03
C GLY A 102 5.10 -10.08 -1.26
N VAL A 103 4.51 -9.01 -1.81
CA VAL A 103 4.99 -8.31 -3.00
C VAL A 103 6.40 -7.76 -2.78
N ILE A 104 6.67 -7.13 -1.63
CA ILE A 104 8.01 -6.62 -1.30
C ILE A 104 9.02 -7.78 -1.23
N ARG A 105 8.68 -8.88 -0.56
CA ARG A 105 9.58 -10.04 -0.47
C ARG A 105 9.85 -10.65 -1.84
N GLU A 106 8.82 -10.83 -2.66
CA GLU A 106 8.92 -11.50 -3.96
C GLU A 106 9.65 -10.65 -5.01
N ARG A 107 9.34 -9.36 -5.09
CA ARG A 107 9.88 -8.51 -6.17
C ARG A 107 11.28 -7.98 -5.87
N VAL A 108 11.63 -7.77 -4.60
CA VAL A 108 12.91 -7.13 -4.23
C VAL A 108 13.69 -7.84 -3.12
N GLY A 109 13.14 -8.88 -2.49
CA GLY A 109 13.86 -9.66 -1.47
C GLY A 109 14.08 -8.94 -0.13
N ALA A 110 13.39 -7.81 0.10
CA ALA A 110 13.47 -7.05 1.35
C ALA A 110 12.47 -7.56 2.41
N ASP A 111 12.72 -7.26 3.68
CA ASP A 111 11.79 -7.56 4.76
C ASP A 111 10.60 -6.59 4.70
N GLY A 112 9.45 -7.07 4.24
CA GLY A 112 8.19 -6.28 4.21
C GLY A 112 7.60 -6.03 5.61
N ALA A 113 8.43 -5.75 6.60
CA ALA A 113 8.09 -5.53 7.99
C ALA A 113 7.53 -4.13 8.23
N LYS A 114 6.92 -3.93 9.41
CA LYS A 114 6.46 -2.60 9.84
C LYS A 114 7.65 -1.70 10.15
N ALA A 115 7.43 -0.39 10.07
CA ALA A 115 8.40 0.60 10.53
C ALA A 115 8.80 0.35 12.00
N THR A 116 10.09 0.51 12.30
CA THR A 116 10.61 0.40 13.66
C THR A 116 10.17 1.60 14.51
N GLU A 117 10.19 1.43 15.84
CA GLU A 117 9.83 2.50 16.79
C GLU A 117 10.65 3.79 16.54
N GLY A 118 11.96 3.64 16.31
CA GLY A 118 12.84 4.76 16.01
C GLY A 118 12.50 5.50 14.70
N ILE A 119 11.90 4.83 13.71
CA ILE A 119 11.37 5.53 12.51
C ILE A 119 10.06 6.22 12.87
N THR A 120 9.12 5.54 13.55
CA THR A 120 7.82 6.12 13.89
C THR A 120 7.93 7.35 14.80
N ASP A 121 8.91 7.37 15.71
CA ASP A 121 9.18 8.54 16.55
C ASP A 121 9.74 9.70 15.73
N LYS A 122 10.66 9.44 14.79
CA LYS A 122 11.16 10.48 13.87
C LYS A 122 10.03 11.07 13.03
N ILE A 123 9.10 10.24 12.54
CA ILE A 123 7.91 10.72 11.82
C ILE A 123 7.12 11.67 12.71
N TYR A 124 6.89 11.29 13.97
CA TYR A 124 6.14 12.12 14.91
C TYR A 124 6.85 13.45 15.19
N GLU A 125 8.14 13.45 15.48
CA GLU A 125 8.90 14.70 15.70
C GLU A 125 8.90 15.61 14.47
N ASN A 126 8.97 15.04 13.27
CA ASN A 126 8.85 15.79 12.03
C ASN A 126 7.45 16.42 11.86
N THR A 127 6.37 15.76 12.31
CA THR A 127 5.01 16.32 12.18
C THR A 127 4.80 17.57 13.01
N LYS A 128 5.50 17.71 14.14
CA LYS A 128 5.41 18.87 15.04
C LYS A 128 6.11 20.11 14.51
N THR A 129 7.07 19.93 13.60
CA THR A 129 8.01 20.97 13.18
C THR A 129 7.92 21.30 11.69
N ILE A 130 7.11 20.54 10.93
CA ILE A 130 6.95 20.73 9.49
C ILE A 130 6.43 22.12 9.12
N LYS A 131 7.04 22.72 8.09
CA LYS A 131 6.66 24.04 7.56
C LYS A 131 6.35 24.02 6.07
N GLU A 132 6.78 22.97 5.38
CA GLU A 132 6.55 22.80 3.95
C GLU A 132 6.53 21.32 3.56
N TYR A 133 5.96 21.03 2.39
CA TYR A 133 6.07 19.74 1.74
C TYR A 133 6.33 19.87 0.24
N LEU A 134 6.85 18.78 -0.35
CA LEU A 134 7.14 18.66 -1.76
C LEU A 134 6.02 17.88 -2.47
N ILE A 135 5.60 18.38 -3.63
CA ILE A 135 4.58 17.72 -4.46
C ILE A 135 4.87 17.89 -5.95
N ALA A 136 4.63 16.84 -6.73
CA ALA A 136 4.68 16.87 -8.18
C ALA A 136 3.51 17.66 -8.76
N SER A 137 3.75 18.94 -9.07
CA SER A 137 2.78 19.82 -9.74
C SER A 137 2.73 19.51 -11.24
N GLY A 138 1.53 19.32 -11.76
CA GLY A 138 1.30 18.92 -13.16
C GLY A 138 1.31 17.41 -13.40
N LEU A 139 1.57 16.59 -12.37
CA LEU A 139 1.33 15.14 -12.45
C LEU A 139 -0.18 14.88 -12.35
N PRO A 140 -0.82 14.33 -13.40
CA PRO A 140 -2.25 14.00 -13.36
C PRO A 140 -2.50 12.83 -12.43
N ASP A 141 -3.77 12.63 -12.08
CA ASP A 141 -4.17 11.40 -11.38
C ASP A 141 -3.95 10.19 -12.30
N VAL A 142 -3.49 9.09 -11.71
CA VAL A 142 -3.26 7.84 -12.44
C VAL A 142 -4.51 6.99 -12.38
N ASP A 143 -4.90 6.41 -13.52
CA ASP A 143 -5.93 5.38 -13.55
C ASP A 143 -5.42 4.11 -12.86
N ILE A 144 -5.91 3.88 -11.65
CA ILE A 144 -5.59 2.69 -10.84
C ILE A 144 -6.57 1.53 -11.08
N SER A 145 -7.55 1.68 -11.99
CA SER A 145 -8.55 0.65 -12.29
C SER A 145 -8.16 -0.28 -13.44
N THR A 146 -7.06 0.02 -14.13
CA THR A 146 -6.55 -0.75 -15.26
C THR A 146 -5.12 -1.23 -14.99
N ILE A 147 -4.85 -2.52 -15.19
CA ILE A 147 -3.49 -3.08 -15.09
C ILE A 147 -2.62 -2.48 -16.19
N GLY A 148 -1.41 -2.04 -15.84
CA GLY A 148 -0.47 -1.47 -16.79
C GLY A 148 0.55 -0.55 -16.13
N VAL A 149 1.39 0.07 -16.96
CA VAL A 149 2.39 1.05 -16.51
C VAL A 149 2.05 2.40 -17.13
N SER A 150 1.90 3.41 -16.28
CA SER A 150 1.82 4.81 -16.68
C SER A 150 3.20 5.45 -16.52
N ASN A 151 3.71 6.07 -17.59
CA ASN A 151 5.05 6.68 -17.61
C ASN A 151 4.98 8.21 -17.63
N PHE A 152 5.79 8.84 -16.78
CA PHE A 152 5.90 10.28 -16.60
C PHE A 152 7.36 10.72 -16.60
N ILE A 153 7.60 12.01 -16.81
CA ILE A 153 8.93 12.63 -16.68
C ILE A 153 8.87 13.65 -15.55
N GLY A 154 9.76 13.52 -14.57
CA GLY A 154 9.98 14.51 -13.52
C GLY A 154 11.35 15.18 -13.63
N PRO A 155 11.66 16.14 -12.75
CA PRO A 155 12.93 16.88 -12.80
C PRO A 155 14.17 16.02 -12.64
N GLU A 156 14.06 14.89 -11.95
CA GLU A 156 15.17 13.95 -11.75
C GLU A 156 15.22 12.86 -12.84
N GLY A 157 14.29 12.88 -13.82
CA GLY A 157 14.15 11.91 -14.95
C GLY A 157 12.84 11.09 -14.91
N PRO A 158 12.78 9.85 -15.46
CA PRO A 158 11.54 9.05 -15.54
C PRO A 158 10.90 8.71 -14.19
N PHE A 159 9.56 8.71 -14.15
CA PHE A 159 8.75 8.28 -13.02
C PHE A 159 7.62 7.36 -13.52
N ASP A 160 7.51 6.16 -12.95
CA ASP A 160 6.55 5.15 -13.37
C ASP A 160 5.51 4.87 -12.28
N VAL A 161 4.27 4.65 -12.69
CA VAL A 161 3.24 4.07 -11.81
C VAL A 161 2.76 2.78 -12.46
N GLU A 162 3.05 1.65 -11.82
CA GLU A 162 2.65 0.31 -12.26
C GLU A 162 1.46 -0.14 -11.42
N VAL A 163 0.35 -0.38 -12.10
CA VAL A 163 -0.85 -1.01 -11.57
C VAL A 163 -0.79 -2.48 -11.90
N PHE A 164 -0.83 -3.34 -10.88
CA PHE A 164 -0.65 -4.79 -11.05
C PHE A 164 -1.77 -5.60 -10.41
N ASP A 165 -1.90 -6.87 -10.83
CA ASP A 165 -2.86 -7.79 -10.25
C ASP A 165 -2.52 -8.05 -8.77
N SER A 166 -3.46 -7.72 -7.89
CA SER A 166 -3.23 -7.76 -6.45
C SER A 166 -3.02 -9.18 -5.90
N ALA A 167 -3.49 -10.22 -6.61
CA ALA A 167 -3.51 -11.60 -6.13
C ALA A 167 -2.26 -12.41 -6.54
N SER A 168 -1.72 -12.17 -7.73
CA SER A 168 -0.73 -13.04 -8.37
C SER A 168 0.51 -13.30 -7.52
N ASP A 169 1.17 -12.23 -7.05
CA ASP A 169 2.40 -12.36 -6.23
C ASP A 169 2.09 -13.01 -4.88
N TYR A 170 0.94 -12.69 -4.29
CA TYR A 170 0.52 -13.26 -3.00
C TYR A 170 0.20 -14.77 -3.12
N ILE A 171 -0.49 -15.19 -4.18
CA ILE A 171 -0.78 -16.60 -4.47
C ILE A 171 0.51 -17.37 -4.72
N LYS A 172 1.45 -16.80 -5.48
CA LYS A 172 2.76 -17.42 -5.73
C LYS A 172 3.49 -17.70 -4.42
N LEU A 173 3.49 -16.72 -3.51
CA LEU A 173 4.04 -16.87 -2.17
C LEU A 173 3.28 -17.93 -1.34
N MET A 174 1.94 -17.95 -1.38
CA MET A 174 1.17 -18.98 -0.66
C MET A 174 1.48 -20.39 -1.17
N LYS A 175 1.61 -20.59 -2.48
CA LYS A 175 1.98 -21.88 -3.08
C LYS A 175 3.36 -22.37 -2.67
N SER A 176 4.29 -21.48 -2.32
CA SER A 176 5.61 -21.89 -1.81
C SER A 176 5.59 -22.30 -0.34
N MET A 177 4.54 -21.94 0.42
CA MET A 177 4.44 -22.20 1.85
C MET A 177 3.44 -23.31 2.21
N PHE A 178 2.47 -23.58 1.34
CA PHE A 178 1.39 -24.53 1.60
C PHE A 178 1.28 -25.57 0.48
N ASP A 179 0.92 -26.79 0.85
CA ASP A 179 0.56 -27.84 -0.09
C ASP A 179 -0.86 -27.62 -0.63
N PHE A 180 -0.96 -26.93 -1.77
CA PHE A 180 -2.24 -26.66 -2.44
C PHE A 180 -2.92 -27.94 -2.93
N GLU A 181 -2.19 -29.02 -3.21
CA GLU A 181 -2.79 -30.28 -3.65
C GLU A 181 -3.57 -30.92 -2.50
N SER A 182 -2.98 -30.97 -1.30
CA SER A 182 -3.65 -31.46 -0.10
C SER A 182 -4.87 -30.62 0.27
N ILE A 183 -4.78 -29.29 0.13
CA ILE A 183 -5.92 -28.39 0.41
C ILE A 183 -7.05 -28.60 -0.62
N ARG A 184 -6.73 -28.77 -1.91
CA ARG A 184 -7.72 -29.12 -2.96
C ARG A 184 -8.45 -30.43 -2.64
N LYS A 185 -7.71 -31.46 -2.22
CA LYS A 185 -8.28 -32.76 -1.81
C LYS A 185 -9.24 -32.60 -0.64
N LEU A 186 -8.89 -31.78 0.35
CA LEU A 186 -9.76 -31.48 1.49
C LEU A 186 -11.05 -30.77 1.04
N LEU A 187 -10.94 -29.72 0.23
CA LEU A 187 -12.10 -28.94 -0.24
C LEU A 187 -13.02 -29.74 -1.17
N SER A 188 -12.48 -30.73 -1.88
CA SER A 188 -13.27 -31.64 -2.73
C SER A 188 -13.93 -32.78 -1.96
N SER A 189 -13.64 -32.93 -0.65
CA SER A 189 -14.18 -34.02 0.15
C SER A 189 -15.67 -33.81 0.45
N PRO A 190 -16.54 -34.79 0.21
CA PRO A 190 -17.97 -34.68 0.54
C PRO A 190 -18.22 -34.63 2.06
N LYS A 191 -17.20 -34.91 2.88
CA LYS A 191 -17.26 -34.85 4.35
C LYS A 191 -16.84 -33.50 4.91
N PHE A 192 -16.39 -32.57 4.06
CA PHE A 192 -15.91 -31.26 4.47
C PHE A 192 -16.81 -30.16 3.90
N THR A 193 -17.23 -29.24 4.75
CA THR A 193 -17.95 -28.03 4.34
C THR A 193 -17.11 -26.80 4.64
N PHE A 194 -17.17 -25.83 3.75
CA PHE A 194 -16.35 -24.62 3.80
C PHE A 194 -17.24 -23.39 3.65
N CYS A 195 -16.97 -22.39 4.47
CA CYS A 195 -17.56 -21.06 4.39
C CYS A 195 -16.49 -20.04 4.74
N TYR A 196 -16.36 -19.00 3.94
CA TYR A 196 -15.42 -17.92 4.13
C TYR A 196 -16.15 -16.59 3.97
N ASP A 197 -15.97 -15.69 4.93
CA ASP A 197 -16.54 -14.34 4.88
C ASP A 197 -15.43 -13.30 4.87
N ALA A 198 -15.34 -12.53 3.78
CA ALA A 198 -14.36 -11.47 3.62
C ALA A 198 -14.76 -10.16 4.32
N LEU A 199 -15.98 -10.09 4.85
CA LEU A 199 -16.55 -8.92 5.53
C LEU A 199 -16.51 -7.63 4.67
N HIS A 200 -16.65 -7.77 3.35
CA HIS A 200 -16.47 -6.68 2.38
C HIS A 200 -15.09 -5.99 2.45
N GLY A 201 -14.10 -6.69 3.01
CA GLY A 201 -12.73 -6.22 3.12
C GLY A 201 -11.89 -6.51 1.88
N VAL A 202 -10.67 -6.00 1.90
CA VAL A 202 -9.69 -6.16 0.80
C VAL A 202 -9.36 -7.61 0.47
N VAL A 203 -9.52 -8.54 1.42
CA VAL A 203 -9.24 -9.95 1.18
C VAL A 203 -10.15 -10.54 0.11
N GLY A 204 -11.37 -10.01 -0.02
CA GLY A 204 -12.32 -10.34 -1.07
C GLY A 204 -11.76 -10.23 -2.49
N ALA A 205 -10.80 -9.32 -2.70
CA ALA A 205 -10.13 -9.15 -4.00
C ALA A 205 -9.27 -10.37 -4.41
N TYR A 206 -8.90 -11.24 -3.46
CA TYR A 206 -8.10 -12.45 -3.70
C TYR A 206 -8.92 -13.73 -3.60
N ASP A 207 -10.00 -13.73 -2.82
CA ASP A 207 -10.64 -14.95 -2.33
C ASP A 207 -11.17 -15.83 -3.46
N LYS A 208 -11.78 -15.25 -4.50
CA LYS A 208 -12.20 -16.02 -5.68
C LYS A 208 -11.00 -16.69 -6.36
N ARG A 209 -9.91 -15.94 -6.54
CA ARG A 209 -8.69 -16.45 -7.18
C ARG A 209 -8.04 -17.56 -6.33
N ILE A 210 -8.00 -17.40 -5.00
CA ILE A 210 -7.39 -18.38 -4.10
C ILE A 210 -8.29 -19.60 -3.92
N PHE A 211 -9.51 -19.42 -3.45
CA PHE A 211 -10.35 -20.52 -3.01
C PHE A 211 -11.06 -21.22 -4.17
N VAL A 212 -11.54 -20.48 -5.16
CA VAL A 212 -12.27 -21.06 -6.30
C VAL A 212 -11.29 -21.49 -7.39
N ASP A 213 -10.56 -20.54 -7.97
CA ASP A 213 -9.73 -20.82 -9.15
C ASP A 213 -8.53 -21.72 -8.82
N GLU A 214 -7.86 -21.45 -7.68
CA GLU A 214 -6.65 -22.18 -7.29
C GLU A 214 -6.90 -23.38 -6.38
N LEU A 215 -8.00 -23.45 -5.63
CA LEU A 215 -8.25 -24.52 -4.66
C LEU A 215 -9.53 -25.34 -4.92
N GLY A 216 -10.38 -24.93 -5.87
CA GLY A 216 -11.56 -25.69 -6.28
C GLY A 216 -12.75 -25.64 -5.31
N ALA A 217 -12.80 -24.68 -4.39
CA ALA A 217 -13.97 -24.44 -3.56
C ALA A 217 -15.18 -23.97 -4.40
N GLN A 218 -16.39 -24.21 -3.89
CA GLN A 218 -17.59 -23.67 -4.52
C GLN A 218 -17.67 -22.15 -4.30
N GLU A 219 -18.03 -21.38 -5.33
CA GLU A 219 -18.19 -19.93 -5.21
C GLU A 219 -19.25 -19.54 -4.17
N SER A 220 -20.27 -20.38 -3.96
CA SER A 220 -21.28 -20.21 -2.91
C SER A 220 -20.73 -20.30 -1.48
N SER A 221 -19.53 -20.86 -1.29
CA SER A 221 -18.84 -20.84 0.01
C SER A 221 -18.23 -19.48 0.35
N LEU A 222 -18.18 -18.54 -0.61
CA LEU A 222 -17.60 -17.22 -0.43
C LEU A 222 -18.68 -16.18 -0.17
N LEU A 223 -18.61 -15.57 1.02
CA LEU A 223 -19.54 -14.54 1.48
C LEU A 223 -18.85 -13.18 1.51
N ASN A 224 -19.59 -12.15 1.09
CA ASN A 224 -19.17 -10.74 1.15
C ASN A 224 -17.78 -10.44 0.55
N CYS A 225 -17.35 -11.20 -0.47
CA CYS A 225 -16.02 -11.09 -1.09
C CYS A 225 -15.86 -9.92 -2.07
N THR A 226 -16.85 -9.04 -2.20
CA THR A 226 -16.70 -7.78 -2.93
C THR A 226 -16.28 -6.68 -1.95
N PRO A 227 -15.07 -6.10 -2.08
CA PRO A 227 -14.64 -5.00 -1.23
C PRO A 227 -15.58 -3.79 -1.32
N LYS A 228 -15.84 -3.12 -0.20
CA LYS A 228 -16.65 -1.90 -0.14
C LYS A 228 -16.00 -0.83 0.74
N GLU A 229 -16.15 0.42 0.33
CA GLU A 229 -15.55 1.58 1.01
C GLU A 229 -16.01 1.78 2.46
N ASP A 230 -17.23 1.31 2.77
CA ASP A 230 -17.87 1.41 4.08
C ASP A 230 -17.92 0.07 4.84
N PHE A 231 -17.45 -1.02 4.23
CA PHE A 231 -17.59 -2.39 4.75
C PHE A 231 -19.04 -2.74 5.19
N ARG A 232 -20.07 -2.16 4.53
CA ARG A 232 -21.50 -2.19 4.94
C ARG A 232 -21.79 -1.67 6.36
N GLY A 233 -21.06 -0.67 6.84
CA GLY A 233 -21.22 -0.14 8.20
C GLY A 233 -20.71 -1.09 9.29
N GLY A 234 -19.93 -2.12 8.92
CA GLY A 234 -19.27 -3.02 9.86
C GLY A 234 -18.29 -2.25 10.77
N PRO A 235 -18.05 -2.76 11.99
CA PRO A 235 -17.14 -2.11 12.94
C PRO A 235 -15.74 -2.07 12.33
N HIS A 236 -15.26 -0.85 12.08
CA HIS A 236 -13.88 -0.48 11.76
C HIS A 236 -12.94 -1.67 11.50
N ALA A 237 -12.96 -2.23 10.29
CA ALA A 237 -11.79 -2.98 9.83
C ALA A 237 -10.72 -1.90 9.64
N ILE A 238 -9.80 -1.75 10.59
CA ILE A 238 -8.73 -0.77 10.57
C ILE A 238 -7.48 -1.49 10.05
N THR A 239 -7.24 -1.38 8.74
CA THR A 239 -5.92 -1.65 8.18
C THR A 239 -5.18 -0.31 8.10
N PRO A 240 -3.94 -0.22 8.62
CA PRO A 240 -3.14 1.00 8.57
C PRO A 240 -2.94 1.47 7.13
N MET A 241 -2.78 2.78 6.94
CA MET A 241 -1.94 3.29 5.85
C MET A 241 -0.52 2.76 6.10
N HIS A 242 -0.24 1.53 5.66
CA HIS A 242 1.11 1.00 5.61
C HIS A 242 1.77 1.55 4.35
N GLY A 243 2.27 2.78 4.44
CA GLY A 243 3.39 3.15 3.60
C GLY A 243 4.59 2.34 4.07
N ASN A 244 4.83 1.16 3.51
CA ASN A 244 6.15 0.53 3.62
C ASN A 244 7.10 1.35 2.73
N VAL A 245 7.56 2.48 3.26
CA VAL A 245 8.61 3.26 2.63
C VAL A 245 9.94 2.65 3.03
N GLY A 246 10.24 1.50 2.44
CA GLY A 246 11.56 0.88 2.49
C GLY A 246 12.32 1.22 1.21
N PRO A 247 13.51 1.85 1.27
CA PRO A 247 14.39 1.93 0.10
C PRO A 247 14.70 0.54 -0.43
N THR A 248 14.41 0.27 -1.70
CA THR A 248 14.77 -0.98 -2.36
C THR A 248 16.06 -0.77 -3.14
N LYS A 249 17.19 -0.60 -2.43
CA LYS A 249 18.52 -0.74 -3.05
C LYS A 249 18.96 -2.21 -2.96
N LYS A 250 19.41 -2.76 -4.09
CA LYS A 250 19.93 -4.13 -4.18
C LYS A 250 21.39 -4.14 -3.67
N GLY A 251 21.67 -4.89 -2.60
CA GLY A 251 23.01 -5.09 -1.99
C GLY A 251 23.12 -4.38 -0.62
N GLU A 252 23.61 -4.97 0.48
CA GLU A 252 24.49 -6.12 0.71
C GLU A 252 23.96 -6.97 1.89
N LYS A 253 24.19 -8.29 1.86
CA LYS A 253 23.91 -9.17 3.01
C LYS A 253 25.06 -9.05 4.01
N GLU A 254 24.86 -8.35 5.13
CA GLU A 254 25.68 -8.60 6.32
C GLU A 254 25.09 -9.76 7.10
N PHE A 255 25.76 -10.90 7.01
CA PHE A 255 25.60 -12.01 7.93
C PHE A 255 26.28 -11.62 9.25
N HIS A 256 25.49 -11.45 10.32
CA HIS A 256 26.01 -11.64 11.67
C HIS A 256 25.43 -12.92 12.25
N ARG A 257 26.36 -13.78 12.68
CA ARG A 257 26.17 -15.07 13.35
C ARG A 257 25.50 -14.89 14.70
#